data_AF-A0AAJ0CYJ1-F1
#
_entry.id   AF-A0AAJ0CYJ1-F1
#
_cell.length_a   1.000
_cell.length_b   1.000
_cell.length_c   1.000
_cell.angle_alpha   90.00
_cell.angle_beta   90.00
_cell.angle_gamma   90.00
#
_symmetry.space_group_name_H-M   'P 1'
#
loop_
_entity.id
_entity.type
_entity.pdbx_description
1 polymer ?
#
loop_
_entity_poly.entity_id
_entity_poly.type
_entity_poly.pdbx_seq_one_letter_code
_entity_poly.pdbx_strand_id
1 'polypeptide(L)'
;MSAQIPDFGTLVSPHESPLFYQATTNYDIMDGLNECRTARVAEILSDFRTLQYYITSAPAEAVNPEDYYTEGWATLRQCAIDGHHILECAADTRVPVTDGGEREQMKAELKQ
;
A
#
# COMPACT_ATOMS: atom_id res chain seq x y z
N MET A 1 -48.38 -42.42 32.29
CA MET A 1 -48.76 -41.37 31.32
C MET A 1 -47.89 -40.16 31.64
N SER A 2 -47.17 -39.66 30.62
CA SER A 2 -46.33 -38.46 30.68
C SER A 2 -47.10 -37.22 31.11
N ALA A 3 -46.39 -36.28 31.73
CA ALA A 3 -46.29 -34.90 31.23
C ALA A 3 -45.06 -34.23 31.85
N GLN A 4 -44.02 -34.05 31.04
CA GLN A 4 -42.88 -33.17 31.33
C GLN A 4 -43.37 -31.71 31.34
N ILE A 5 -43.07 -31.00 32.42
CA ILE A 5 -43.16 -29.54 32.50
C ILE A 5 -41.75 -29.02 32.17
N PRO A 6 -41.54 -28.23 31.11
CA PRO A 6 -40.24 -27.61 30.88
C PRO A 6 -40.07 -26.45 31.87
N ASP A 7 -39.04 -26.54 32.71
CA ASP A 7 -38.61 -25.46 33.59
C ASP A 7 -38.05 -24.31 32.76
N PHE A 8 -38.64 -23.13 32.93
CA PHE A 8 -38.33 -21.93 32.18
C PHE A 8 -37.34 -21.11 33.02
N GLY A 9 -36.05 -21.22 32.70
CA GLY A 9 -35.07 -20.25 33.19
C GLY A 9 -33.78 -20.85 33.71
N THR A 10 -32.79 -20.95 32.83
CA THR A 10 -31.41 -20.69 33.26
C THR A 10 -30.81 -19.77 32.22
N LEU A 11 -30.73 -18.48 32.58
CA LEU A 11 -30.00 -17.50 31.78
C LEU A 11 -28.53 -17.96 31.73
N VAL A 12 -28.09 -18.41 30.55
CA VAL A 12 -26.68 -18.65 30.27
C VAL A 12 -25.95 -17.31 30.42
N SER A 13 -25.07 -17.25 31.41
CA SER A 13 -24.15 -16.14 31.66
C SER A 13 -23.26 -15.91 30.43
N PRO A 14 -23.03 -14.65 30.00
CA PRO A 14 -22.39 -14.35 28.71
C PRO A 14 -20.85 -14.54 28.70
N HIS A 15 -20.25 -15.34 29.58
CA HIS A 15 -18.80 -15.31 29.78
C HIS A 15 -17.97 -16.34 28.99
N GLU A 16 -18.54 -17.24 28.19
CA GLU A 16 -17.69 -18.25 27.51
C GLU A 16 -18.15 -18.55 26.08
N SER A 17 -17.68 -17.74 25.12
CA SER A 17 -17.55 -18.14 23.71
C SER A 17 -16.55 -17.22 22.99
N PRO A 18 -15.22 -17.50 23.06
CA PRO A 18 -14.21 -16.68 22.41
C PRO A 18 -14.19 -16.83 20.87
N LEU A 19 -14.77 -17.90 20.32
CA LEU A 19 -14.59 -18.25 18.90
C LEU A 19 -15.56 -17.57 17.94
N PHE A 20 -16.66 -17.00 18.41
CA PHE A 20 -17.63 -16.31 17.54
C PHE A 20 -17.32 -14.82 17.34
N TYR A 21 -16.60 -14.19 18.27
CA TYR A 21 -16.16 -12.80 18.14
C TYR A 21 -14.98 -12.62 17.18
N GLN A 22 -14.19 -13.67 16.96
CA GLN A 22 -12.97 -13.59 16.15
C GLN A 22 -13.23 -13.71 14.65
N ALA A 23 -14.39 -14.25 14.25
CA ALA A 23 -14.81 -14.37 12.87
C ALA A 23 -15.53 -13.11 12.35
N THR A 24 -16.37 -12.47 13.18
CA THR A 24 -17.11 -11.26 12.80
C THR A 24 -16.23 -10.01 12.74
N THR A 25 -15.16 -9.98 13.53
CA THR A 25 -14.18 -8.88 13.52
C THR A 25 -13.31 -8.86 12.27
N ASN A 26 -12.99 -10.01 11.67
CA ASN A 26 -12.19 -10.04 10.44
C ASN A 26 -12.95 -9.52 9.21
N TYR A 27 -14.27 -9.71 9.15
CA TYR A 27 -15.09 -9.21 8.04
C TYR A 27 -15.37 -7.71 8.13
N ASP A 28 -15.43 -7.14 9.34
CA ASP A 28 -15.60 -5.69 9.59
C ASP A 28 -14.27 -4.91 9.42
N ILE A 29 -13.11 -5.59 9.48
CA ILE A 29 -11.78 -5.01 9.23
C ILE A 29 -11.55 -4.71 7.73
N MET A 30 -12.31 -5.34 6.83
CA MET A 30 -12.24 -5.06 5.39
C MET A 30 -13.40 -4.14 4.99
N ASP A 31 -13.18 -2.83 5.14
CA ASP A 31 -14.11 -1.73 4.80
C ASP A 31 -14.56 -1.66 3.32
N GLY A 32 -14.26 -2.67 2.48
CA GLY A 32 -14.49 -2.65 1.03
C GLY A 32 -13.62 -1.64 0.27
N LEU A 33 -12.99 -0.67 0.95
CA LEU A 33 -12.05 0.26 0.32
C LEU A 33 -10.75 -0.45 -0.05
N ASN A 34 -10.41 -1.59 0.56
CA ASN A 34 -9.19 -2.32 0.21
C ASN A 34 -9.14 -2.72 -1.27
N GLU A 35 -10.25 -3.16 -1.87
CA GLU A 35 -10.29 -3.48 -3.30
C GLU A 35 -10.10 -2.22 -4.16
N CYS A 36 -10.76 -1.12 -3.81
CA CYS A 36 -10.60 0.18 -4.48
C CYS A 36 -9.15 0.71 -4.35
N ARG A 37 -8.54 0.58 -3.17
CA ARG A 37 -7.14 0.94 -2.90
C ARG A 37 -6.22 0.07 -3.75
N THR A 38 -6.44 -1.24 -3.81
CA THR A 38 -5.67 -2.16 -4.66
C THR A 38 -5.76 -1.76 -6.14
N ALA A 39 -6.97 -1.49 -6.65
CA ALA A 39 -7.15 -1.04 -8.03
C ALA A 39 -6.39 0.26 -8.31
N ARG A 40 -6.50 1.25 -7.40
CA ARG A 40 -5.80 2.52 -7.51
C ARG A 40 -4.27 2.37 -7.46
N VAL A 41 -3.76 1.52 -6.57
CA VAL A 41 -2.31 1.22 -6.50
C VAL A 41 -1.85 0.56 -7.80
N ALA A 42 -2.64 -0.36 -8.37
CA ALA A 42 -2.30 -1.00 -9.64
C ALA A 42 -2.21 0.01 -10.80
N GLU A 43 -3.14 0.96 -10.88
CA GLU A 43 -3.10 2.08 -11.84
C GLU A 43 -1.82 2.91 -11.67
N ILE A 44 -1.54 3.37 -10.45
CA ILE A 44 -0.35 4.18 -10.14
C ILE A 44 0.94 3.42 -10.49
N LEU A 45 1.02 2.12 -10.17
CA LEU A 45 2.19 1.31 -10.52
C LEU A 45 2.33 1.11 -12.03
N SER A 46 1.23 1.06 -12.78
CA SER A 46 1.26 1.00 -14.24
C SER A 46 1.83 2.30 -14.82
N ASP A 47 1.35 3.45 -14.36
CA ASP A 47 1.84 4.76 -14.79
C ASP A 47 3.32 4.95 -14.40
N PHE A 48 3.69 4.53 -13.19
CA PHE A 48 5.07 4.62 -12.71
C PHE A 48 6.03 3.74 -13.50
N ARG A 49 5.64 2.55 -13.96
CA ARG A 49 6.45 1.73 -14.89
C ARG A 49 6.70 2.44 -16.21
N THR A 50 5.68 3.15 -16.71
CA THR A 50 5.80 3.93 -17.94
C THR A 50 6.77 5.11 -17.76
N LEU A 51 6.68 5.82 -16.64
CA LEU A 51 7.62 6.89 -16.30
C LEU A 51 9.06 6.38 -16.14
N GLN A 52 9.24 5.26 -15.44
CA GLN A 52 10.54 4.60 -15.31
C GLN A 52 11.18 4.31 -16.68
N TYR A 53 10.39 3.76 -17.62
CA TYR A 53 10.86 3.51 -18.98
C TYR A 53 11.34 4.81 -19.66
N TYR A 54 10.54 5.87 -19.62
CA TYR A 54 10.93 7.13 -20.27
C TYR A 54 12.16 7.78 -19.64
N ILE A 55 12.24 7.83 -18.30
CA ILE A 55 13.40 8.38 -17.59
C ILE A 55 14.66 7.59 -17.92
N THR A 56 14.61 6.25 -17.85
CA THR A 56 15.78 5.40 -18.14
C THR A 56 16.17 5.39 -19.62
N SER A 57 15.23 5.67 -20.53
CA SER A 57 15.49 5.83 -21.95
C SER A 57 15.99 7.21 -22.35
N ALA A 58 16.06 8.16 -21.40
CA ALA A 58 16.46 9.52 -21.70
C ALA A 58 17.87 9.54 -22.32
N PRO A 59 18.06 10.25 -23.43
CA PRO A 59 19.34 10.25 -24.14
C PRO A 59 20.43 10.91 -23.29
N ALA A 60 21.53 10.17 -23.08
CA ALA A 60 22.70 10.67 -22.35
C ALA A 60 23.48 11.73 -23.14
N GLU A 61 23.45 11.65 -24.47
CA GLU A 61 24.22 12.50 -25.38
C GLU A 61 23.34 13.13 -26.45
N ALA A 62 23.72 14.33 -26.88
CA ALA A 62 23.03 15.03 -27.95
C ALA A 62 23.29 14.32 -29.28
N VAL A 63 22.26 14.24 -30.13
CA VAL A 63 22.41 13.67 -31.49
C VAL A 63 23.35 14.53 -32.34
N ASN A 64 23.26 15.85 -32.20
CA ASN A 64 24.20 16.81 -32.78
C ASN A 64 25.09 17.40 -31.69
N PRO A 65 26.43 17.32 -31.79
CA PRO A 65 27.34 17.88 -30.79
C PRO A 65 27.19 19.39 -30.59
N GLU A 66 26.72 20.14 -31.60
CA GLU A 66 26.48 21.58 -31.44
C GLU A 66 25.34 21.90 -30.47
N ASP A 67 24.39 20.97 -30.33
CA ASP A 67 23.26 21.15 -29.41
C ASP A 67 23.69 20.97 -27.94
N TYR A 68 24.86 20.39 -27.68
CA TYR A 68 25.30 20.01 -26.34
C TYR A 68 25.31 21.18 -25.34
N TYR A 69 25.64 22.39 -25.81
CA TYR A 69 25.70 23.60 -24.98
C TYR A 69 24.46 24.49 -25.10
N THR A 70 23.46 24.08 -25.87
CA THR A 70 22.19 24.80 -25.92
C THR A 70 21.47 24.68 -24.58
N GLU A 71 20.80 25.76 -24.17
CA GLU A 71 20.04 25.80 -22.92
C GLU A 71 18.97 24.70 -22.85
N GLY A 72 18.28 24.46 -23.97
CA GLY A 72 17.25 23.42 -24.06
C GLY A 72 17.82 22.03 -23.78
N TRP A 73 18.96 21.70 -24.38
CA TRP A 73 19.61 20.40 -24.14
C TRP A 73 20.21 20.30 -22.73
N ALA A 74 20.80 21.38 -22.22
CA ALA A 74 21.27 21.43 -20.84
C ALA A 74 20.14 21.18 -19.83
N THR A 75 18.96 21.75 -20.07
CA THR A 75 17.76 21.53 -19.26
C THR A 75 17.31 20.07 -19.33
N LEU A 76 17.25 19.47 -20.53
CA LEU A 76 16.87 18.07 -20.70
C LEU A 76 17.79 17.11 -19.93
N ARG A 77 19.12 17.33 -19.98
CA ARG A 77 20.07 16.53 -19.19
C ARG A 77 19.82 16.66 -17.69
N GLN A 78 19.58 17.88 -17.20
CA GLN A 78 19.28 18.08 -15.79
C GLN A 78 17.99 17.34 -15.39
N CYS A 79 16.94 17.42 -16.21
CA CYS A 79 15.70 16.68 -15.97
C CYS A 79 15.92 15.16 -15.93
N ALA A 80 16.80 14.61 -16.77
CA ALA A 80 17.14 13.19 -16.73
C ALA A 80 17.85 12.81 -15.42
N ILE A 81 18.79 13.63 -14.95
CA ILE A 81 19.48 13.44 -13.66
C ILE A 81 18.47 13.48 -12.50
N ASP A 82 17.62 14.50 -12.46
CA ASP A 82 16.60 14.66 -11.43
C ASP A 82 15.59 13.50 -11.46
N GLY A 83 15.21 13.04 -12.65
CA GLY A 83 14.35 11.87 -12.85
C GLY A 83 14.98 10.60 -12.29
N HIS A 84 16.26 10.35 -12.57
CA HIS A 84 16.98 9.21 -11.99
C HIS A 84 17.02 9.28 -10.46
N HIS A 85 17.23 10.47 -9.90
CA HIS A 85 17.21 10.67 -8.46
C HIS A 85 15.85 10.32 -7.83
N ILE A 86 14.74 10.69 -8.49
CA ILE A 86 13.39 10.29 -8.05
C ILE A 86 13.24 8.77 -8.03
N LEU A 87 13.76 8.07 -9.06
CA LEU A 87 13.68 6.61 -9.12
C LEU A 87 14.48 5.93 -8.01
N GLU A 88 15.66 6.47 -7.66
CA GLU A 88 16.47 5.99 -6.54
C GLU A 88 15.75 6.16 -5.20
N CYS A 89 15.11 7.32 -4.98
CA CYS A 89 14.33 7.57 -3.76
C CYS A 89 13.11 6.65 -3.67
N ALA A 90 12.41 6.43 -4.78
CA ALA A 90 11.23 5.57 -4.83
C ALA A 90 11.53 4.08 -4.57
N ALA A 91 12.79 3.66 -4.68
CA ALA A 91 13.20 2.29 -4.35
C ALA A 91 13.25 2.01 -2.84
N ASP A 92 13.20 3.04 -1.98
CA ASP A 92 13.11 2.83 -0.54
C ASP A 92 11.65 2.57 -0.11
N THR A 93 11.28 1.30 -0.05
CA THR A 93 9.94 0.84 0.37
C THR A 93 9.88 0.47 1.85
N ARG A 94 10.83 0.91 2.68
CA ARG A 94 10.87 0.52 4.10
C ARG A 94 9.66 1.08 4.86
N VAL A 95 9.04 0.23 5.67
CA VAL A 95 8.04 0.64 6.65
C VAL A 95 8.78 1.22 7.86
N PRO A 96 8.42 2.42 8.36
CA PRO A 96 8.98 2.92 9.61
C PRO A 96 8.76 1.93 10.76
N VAL A 97 9.82 1.66 11.54
CA VAL A 97 9.70 0.84 12.75
C VAL A 97 8.99 1.65 13.82
N THR A 98 7.92 1.10 14.39
CA THR A 98 7.14 1.76 15.44
C THR A 98 7.58 1.29 16.84
N ASP A 99 7.55 2.20 17.81
CA ASP A 99 7.86 1.89 19.21
C ASP A 99 6.77 1.03 19.92
N GLY A 100 5.64 0.77 19.25
CA GLY A 100 4.45 0.16 19.85
C GLY A 100 4.38 -1.37 19.82
N GLY A 101 5.46 -2.05 19.44
CA GLY A 101 5.50 -3.51 19.30
C GLY A 101 4.73 -4.04 18.07
N GLU A 102 4.63 -5.37 17.94
CA GLU A 102 4.16 -6.05 16.72
C GLU A 102 2.80 -5.56 16.20
N ARG A 103 1.88 -5.24 17.11
CA ARG A 103 0.51 -4.83 16.74
C ARG A 103 0.45 -3.42 16.18
N GLU A 104 1.29 -2.51 16.66
CA GLU A 104 1.40 -1.15 16.11
C GLU A 104 2.27 -1.15 14.84
N GLN A 105 3.24 -2.06 14.74
CA GLN A 105 3.99 -2.31 13.50
C GLN A 105 3.06 -2.78 12.38
N MET A 106 2.19 -3.76 12.66
CA MET A 106 1.20 -4.26 11.69
C MET A 106 0.25 -3.16 11.21
N LYS A 107 -0.15 -2.24 12.08
CA LYS A 107 -0.94 -1.07 11.65
C LYS A 107 -0.14 -0.09 10.81
N ALA A 108 1.16 0.07 11.06
CA ALA A 108 2.02 0.93 10.25
C ALA A 108 2.26 0.35 8.86
N GLU A 109 2.40 -0.97 8.76
CA GLU A 109 2.49 -1.70 7.48
C GLU A 109 1.21 -1.53 6.64
N LEU A 110 0.04 -1.49 7.29
CA LEU A 110 -1.26 -1.29 6.63
C LEU A 110 -1.54 0.16 6.20
N LYS A 111 -0.71 1.13 6.59
CA LYS A 111 -0.87 2.56 6.24
C LYS A 111 -0.06 2.98 5.02
N GLN A 112 0.79 2.09 4.48
CA GLN A 112 1.45 2.28 3.19
C GLN A 112 0.45 2.10 2.04
#